data_AF-A0AAW9SUZ5-F1
#
_entry.id   AF-A0AAW9SUZ5-F1
#
_cell.length_a   1.000
_cell.length_b   1.000
_cell.length_c   1.000
_cell.angle_alpha   90.00
_cell.angle_beta   90.00
_cell.angle_gamma   90.00
#
_symmetry.space_group_name_H-M   'P 1'
#
loop_
_entity.id
_entity.type
_entity.pdbx_description
1 polymer ?
#
loop_
_entity_poly.entity_id
_entity_poly.type
_entity_poly.pdbx_seq_one_letter_code
_entity_poly.pdbx_strand_id
1 'polypeptide(L)'
;MTGLKKEVKQLQEFYALQGKRVCNACNDVLALCGDNFTKDKKGLGGFMSRCKRCTNAAAKQRAKSGYGFGYSLENGFTRAKAMGRKAWRVTEPQLVKHLRNQRNHDPENCYYTGVTLQTQDSSNRATYRHLEHIVPLSKKGSMHRVGNLVPCSAVFNTWKADQPAHIAVLKAPEHLQATTCYLGCVDGFAQADANGNPDVPGQLVTWEPNGCDQPPREMSLEEAKAILS
;
A
#
# COMPACT_ATOMS: atom_id res chain seq x y z
N MET A 1 -20.26 -9.96 13.61
CA MET A 1 -20.83 -10.50 12.35
C MET A 1 -22.30 -10.69 12.59
N THR A 2 -23.15 -9.77 12.16
CA THR A 2 -24.60 -9.94 12.21
C THR A 2 -24.96 -11.02 11.21
N GLY A 3 -25.42 -12.18 11.71
CA GLY A 3 -25.87 -13.27 10.85
C GLY A 3 -26.95 -12.78 9.90
N LEU A 4 -26.93 -13.25 8.65
CA LEU A 4 -28.02 -13.02 7.70
C LEU A 4 -29.33 -13.45 8.36
N LYS A 5 -30.35 -12.57 8.32
CA LYS A 5 -31.69 -12.88 8.83
C LYS A 5 -32.17 -14.20 8.21
N LYS A 6 -32.82 -15.04 9.01
CA LYS A 6 -33.23 -16.40 8.64
C LYS A 6 -34.00 -16.45 7.31
N GLU A 7 -34.86 -15.45 7.08
CA GLU A 7 -35.63 -15.33 5.82
C GLU A 7 -34.73 -15.13 4.59
N VAL A 8 -33.66 -14.36 4.70
CA VAL A 8 -32.72 -14.10 3.59
C VAL A 8 -31.92 -15.36 3.25
N LYS A 9 -31.58 -16.16 4.27
CA LYS A 9 -30.89 -17.44 4.07
C LYS A 9 -31.77 -18.43 3.32
N GLN A 10 -33.04 -18.54 3.71
CA GLN A 10 -34.03 -19.40 3.04
C GLN A 10 -34.27 -18.96 1.58
N LEU A 11 -34.34 -17.66 1.32
CA LEU A 11 -34.41 -17.10 -0.04
C LEU A 11 -33.17 -17.45 -0.89
N GLN A 12 -31.98 -17.41 -0.30
CA GLN A 12 -30.76 -17.83 -1.01
C GLN A 12 -30.74 -19.32 -1.32
N GLU A 13 -31.16 -20.16 -0.37
CA GLU A 13 -31.25 -21.62 -0.56
C GLU A 13 -32.29 -21.97 -1.64
N PHE A 14 -33.45 -21.30 -1.64
CA PHE A 14 -34.49 -21.49 -2.66
C PHE A 14 -33.99 -21.19 -4.08
N TYR A 15 -33.33 -20.05 -4.30
CA TYR A 15 -32.80 -19.70 -5.62
C TYR A 15 -31.59 -20.55 -6.03
N ALA A 16 -30.78 -21.00 -5.06
CA ALA A 16 -29.65 -21.87 -5.34
C ALA A 16 -30.10 -23.20 -5.98
N LEU A 17 -31.25 -23.75 -5.56
CA LEU A 17 -31.86 -24.93 -6.18
C LEU A 17 -32.24 -24.72 -7.65
N GLN A 18 -32.44 -23.47 -8.08
CA GLN A 18 -32.75 -23.10 -9.46
C GLN A 18 -31.50 -22.67 -10.26
N GLY A 19 -30.30 -22.90 -9.73
CA GLY A 19 -29.05 -22.42 -10.34
C GLY A 19 -28.93 -20.88 -10.34
N LYS A 20 -29.64 -20.20 -9.43
CA LYS A 20 -29.67 -18.73 -9.30
C LYS A 20 -29.16 -18.29 -7.94
N ARG A 21 -28.83 -17.00 -7.81
CA ARG A 21 -28.41 -16.39 -6.56
C ARG A 21 -28.86 -14.94 -6.45
N VAL A 22 -29.22 -14.56 -5.23
CA VAL A 22 -29.53 -13.18 -4.87
C VAL A 22 -28.23 -12.43 -4.58
N CYS A 23 -27.98 -11.34 -5.30
CA CYS A 23 -26.88 -10.42 -4.99
C CYS A 23 -27.17 -9.71 -3.66
N ASN A 24 -26.29 -9.82 -2.66
CA ASN A 24 -26.52 -9.18 -1.35
C ASN A 24 -26.31 -7.65 -1.33
N ALA A 25 -26.07 -7.03 -2.49
CA ALA A 25 -25.90 -5.58 -2.62
C ALA A 25 -27.05 -4.91 -3.37
N CYS A 26 -27.46 -5.46 -4.53
CA CYS A 26 -28.58 -4.92 -5.32
C CYS A 26 -29.86 -5.74 -5.21
N ASN A 27 -29.83 -6.89 -4.54
CA ASN A 27 -30.94 -7.84 -4.41
C ASN A 27 -31.45 -8.47 -5.71
N ASP A 28 -30.75 -8.27 -6.84
CA ASP A 28 -31.07 -8.95 -8.10
C ASP A 28 -30.88 -10.47 -7.97
N VAL A 29 -31.78 -11.23 -8.59
CA VAL A 29 -31.69 -12.69 -8.73
C VAL A 29 -31.08 -13.01 -10.09
N LEU A 30 -29.86 -13.56 -10.10
CA LEU A 30 -29.10 -13.82 -11.32
C LEU A 30 -28.66 -15.28 -11.40
N ALA A 31 -28.38 -15.79 -12.62
CA ALA A 31 -27.82 -17.13 -12.78
C ALA A 31 -26.46 -17.23 -12.06
N LEU A 32 -26.23 -18.33 -11.35
CA LEU A 32 -25.00 -18.62 -10.61
C LEU A 32 -23.90 -19.10 -11.56
N CYS A 33 -23.40 -18.19 -12.39
CA CYS A 33 -22.37 -18.46 -13.38
C CYS A 33 -21.25 -17.42 -13.35
N GLY A 34 -20.17 -17.73 -14.07
CA GLY A 34 -19.00 -16.85 -14.21
C GLY A 34 -19.32 -15.49 -14.84
N ASP A 35 -20.40 -15.35 -15.59
CA ASP A 35 -20.76 -14.07 -16.23
C ASP A 35 -21.40 -13.09 -15.25
N ASN A 36 -22.10 -13.61 -14.24
CA ASN A 36 -22.80 -12.79 -13.25
C ASN A 36 -22.05 -12.66 -11.94
N PHE A 37 -21.19 -13.61 -11.57
CA PHE A 37 -20.49 -13.63 -10.29
C PHE A 37 -19.00 -13.95 -10.47
N THR A 38 -18.15 -13.29 -9.67
CA THR A 38 -16.71 -13.60 -9.59
C THR A 38 -16.49 -14.86 -8.78
N LYS A 39 -15.59 -15.74 -9.23
CA LYS A 39 -15.21 -16.96 -8.51
C LYS A 39 -14.57 -16.61 -7.15
N ASP A 40 -14.99 -17.31 -6.11
CA ASP A 40 -14.44 -17.21 -4.76
C ASP A 40 -14.53 -18.58 -4.08
N LYS A 41 -13.37 -19.15 -3.73
CA LYS A 41 -13.26 -20.47 -3.09
C LYS A 41 -13.99 -20.55 -1.75
N LYS A 42 -14.22 -19.42 -1.08
CA LYS A 42 -14.90 -19.35 0.22
C LYS A 42 -16.39 -19.02 0.10
N GLY A 43 -16.87 -18.72 -1.11
CA GLY A 43 -18.25 -18.34 -1.36
C GLY A 43 -19.16 -19.54 -1.63
N LEU A 44 -20.45 -19.40 -1.32
CA LEU A 44 -21.47 -20.41 -1.66
C LEU A 44 -21.42 -20.74 -3.16
N GLY A 45 -21.32 -22.02 -3.50
CA GLY A 45 -21.21 -22.49 -4.89
C GLY A 45 -19.90 -22.07 -5.60
N GLY A 46 -18.88 -21.63 -4.87
CA GLY A 46 -17.60 -21.19 -5.45
C GLY A 46 -17.63 -19.76 -6.02
N PHE A 47 -18.64 -18.96 -5.67
CA PHE A 47 -18.83 -17.59 -6.17
C PHE A 47 -19.04 -16.58 -5.05
N MET A 48 -18.65 -15.33 -5.31
CA MET A 48 -18.91 -14.18 -4.42
C MET A 48 -20.41 -13.96 -4.19
N SER A 49 -20.74 -13.36 -3.04
CA SER A 49 -22.12 -13.00 -2.68
C SER A 49 -22.69 -11.78 -3.42
N ARG A 50 -21.81 -10.99 -4.06
CA ARG A 50 -22.17 -9.84 -4.89
C ARG A 50 -22.02 -10.19 -6.37
N CYS A 51 -22.95 -9.71 -7.18
CA CYS A 51 -22.82 -9.81 -8.63
C CYS A 51 -21.60 -9.00 -9.13
N LYS A 52 -21.10 -9.32 -10.32
CA LYS A 52 -19.97 -8.65 -10.95
C LYS A 52 -20.19 -7.15 -11.09
N ARG A 53 -21.42 -6.70 -11.42
CA ARG A 53 -21.74 -5.26 -11.50
C ARG A 53 -21.47 -4.54 -10.19
N CYS A 54 -22.02 -5.06 -9.09
CA CYS A 54 -21.83 -4.49 -7.75
C CYS A 54 -20.39 -4.62 -7.26
N THR A 55 -19.72 -5.72 -7.59
CA THR A 55 -18.29 -5.92 -7.27
C THR A 55 -17.43 -4.90 -8.00
N ASN A 56 -17.67 -4.68 -9.30
CA ASN A 56 -16.97 -3.71 -10.13
C ASN A 56 -17.30 -2.26 -9.71
N ALA A 57 -18.56 -1.97 -9.38
CA ALA A 57 -18.97 -0.66 -8.88
C ALA A 57 -18.32 -0.35 -7.53
N ALA A 58 -18.26 -1.32 -6.61
CA ALA A 58 -17.55 -1.17 -5.34
C ALA A 58 -16.03 -1.02 -5.57
N ALA A 59 -15.44 -1.74 -6.52
CA ALA A 59 -14.04 -1.56 -6.91
C ALA A 59 -13.79 -0.17 -7.49
N LYS A 60 -14.65 0.32 -8.40
CA LYS A 60 -14.59 1.67 -8.96
C LYS A 60 -14.79 2.77 -7.92
N GLN A 61 -15.70 2.58 -6.95
CA GLN A 61 -15.87 3.51 -5.83
C GLN A 61 -14.63 3.56 -4.94
N ARG A 62 -13.99 2.42 -4.65
CA ARG A 62 -12.69 2.37 -3.95
C ARG A 62 -11.57 3.02 -4.75
N ALA A 63 -11.64 2.96 -6.08
CA ALA A 63 -10.70 3.61 -6.98
C ALA A 63 -10.96 5.12 -7.16
N LYS A 64 -12.19 5.61 -6.89
CA LYS A 64 -12.58 7.01 -7.10
C LYS A 64 -12.13 7.97 -6.00
N SER A 65 -11.60 7.50 -4.88
CA SER A 65 -10.98 8.37 -3.90
C SER A 65 -9.47 8.36 -4.11
N GLY A 66 -8.97 9.42 -4.75
CA GLY A 66 -7.55 9.81 -4.76
C GLY A 66 -6.57 8.85 -5.41
N TYR A 67 -5.46 8.61 -4.72
CA TYR A 67 -4.35 7.79 -5.15
C TYR A 67 -4.73 6.32 -5.31
N GLY A 68 -5.73 5.78 -4.59
CA GLY A 68 -6.13 4.37 -4.70
C GLY A 68 -5.37 3.43 -3.75
N PHE A 69 -5.07 3.91 -2.54
CA PHE A 69 -4.53 3.13 -1.43
C PHE A 69 -5.63 2.43 -0.61
N GLY A 70 -6.91 2.81 -0.77
CA GLY A 70 -8.01 2.36 0.09
C GLY A 70 -8.09 0.84 0.30
N TYR A 71 -7.91 0.03 -0.74
CA TYR A 71 -7.91 -1.43 -0.62
C TYR A 71 -6.69 -1.95 0.19
N SER A 72 -5.51 -1.42 -0.09
CA SER A 72 -4.27 -1.82 0.58
C SER A 72 -4.27 -1.41 2.06
N LEU A 73 -4.87 -0.27 2.39
CA LEU A 73 -5.04 0.21 3.77
C LEU A 73 -5.92 -0.76 4.58
N GLU A 74 -7.10 -1.11 4.07
CA GLU A 74 -8.01 -2.02 4.79
C GLU A 74 -7.43 -3.44 4.91
N ASN A 75 -6.76 -3.93 3.87
CA ASN A 75 -6.06 -5.21 3.91
C ASN A 75 -4.91 -5.21 4.91
N GLY A 76 -4.12 -4.13 4.96
CA GLY A 76 -3.03 -3.95 5.92
C GLY A 76 -3.54 -3.96 7.36
N PHE A 77 -4.63 -3.26 7.64
CA PHE A 77 -5.30 -3.26 8.94
C PHE A 77 -5.77 -4.67 9.34
N THR A 78 -6.49 -5.34 8.44
CA THR A 78 -7.01 -6.70 8.69
C THR A 78 -5.88 -7.69 8.97
N ARG A 79 -4.80 -7.65 8.17
CA ARG A 79 -3.62 -8.51 8.38
C ARG A 79 -2.94 -8.24 9.72
N ALA A 80 -2.75 -6.97 10.09
CA ALA A 80 -2.15 -6.60 11.36
C ALA A 80 -2.97 -7.12 12.55
N LYS A 81 -4.31 -7.00 12.50
CA LYS A 81 -5.20 -7.58 13.52
C LYS A 81 -5.12 -9.10 13.61
N ALA A 82 -5.11 -9.79 12.47
CA ALA A 82 -4.97 -11.24 12.43
C ALA A 82 -3.63 -11.73 13.03
N MET A 83 -2.59 -10.92 12.94
CA MET A 83 -1.27 -11.19 13.52
C MET A 83 -1.12 -10.70 14.98
N GLY A 84 -2.19 -10.22 15.62
CA GLY A 84 -2.15 -9.69 16.99
C GLY A 84 -1.34 -8.39 17.14
N ARG A 85 -1.15 -7.62 16.06
CA ARG A 85 -0.42 -6.35 16.07
C ARG A 85 -1.34 -5.19 16.42
N LYS A 86 -0.77 -4.08 16.94
CA LYS A 86 -1.52 -2.83 17.06
C LYS A 86 -1.84 -2.31 15.66
N ALA A 87 -3.08 -1.91 15.45
CA ALA A 87 -3.57 -1.51 14.14
C ALA A 87 -4.63 -0.41 14.30
N TRP A 88 -4.46 0.68 13.56
CA TRP A 88 -5.39 1.80 13.46
C TRP A 88 -5.95 1.85 12.04
N ARG A 89 -7.23 2.21 11.90
CA ARG A 89 -7.78 2.47 10.57
C ARG A 89 -7.16 3.76 10.04
N VAL A 90 -6.44 3.65 8.93
CA VAL A 90 -5.84 4.79 8.23
C VAL A 90 -6.66 5.03 6.97
N THR A 91 -7.13 6.26 6.79
CA THR A 91 -7.78 6.68 5.55
C THR A 91 -6.75 7.18 4.55
N GLU A 92 -7.11 7.15 3.28
CA GLU A 92 -6.21 7.64 2.24
C GLU A 92 -5.85 9.13 2.39
N PRO A 93 -6.79 10.05 2.70
CA PRO A 93 -6.43 11.44 2.98
C PRO A 93 -5.45 11.60 4.14
N GLN A 94 -5.55 10.77 5.19
CA GLN A 94 -4.59 10.79 6.30
C GLN A 94 -3.19 10.39 5.84
N LEU A 95 -3.09 9.33 5.04
CA LEU A 95 -1.81 8.88 4.49
C LEU A 95 -1.20 9.94 3.57
N VAL A 96 -1.98 10.49 2.64
CA VAL A 96 -1.50 11.53 1.70
C VAL A 96 -1.00 12.76 2.45
N LYS A 97 -1.77 13.23 3.44
CA LYS A 97 -1.37 14.37 4.29
C LYS A 97 -0.08 14.06 5.05
N HIS A 98 0.06 12.85 5.60
CA HIS A 98 1.28 12.42 6.30
C HIS A 98 2.49 12.41 5.36
N LEU A 99 2.37 11.81 4.18
CA LEU A 99 3.45 11.70 3.20
C LEU A 99 3.92 13.09 2.75
N ARG A 100 3.00 13.96 2.34
CA ARG A 100 3.34 15.29 1.85
C ARG A 100 3.90 16.20 2.95
N ASN A 101 3.26 16.22 4.13
CA ASN A 101 3.58 17.23 5.14
C ASN A 101 4.63 16.78 6.16
N GLN A 102 4.72 15.49 6.46
CA GLN A 102 5.67 14.97 7.45
C GLN A 102 6.83 14.19 6.84
N ARG A 103 6.70 13.75 5.58
CA ARG A 103 7.76 13.02 4.88
C ARG A 103 8.25 13.71 3.60
N ASN A 104 7.76 14.91 3.27
CA ASN A 104 8.07 15.63 2.03
C ASN A 104 8.04 14.72 0.78
N HIS A 105 7.05 13.82 0.69
CA HIS A 105 7.02 12.76 -0.31
C HIS A 105 5.75 12.80 -1.16
N ASP A 106 5.92 12.67 -2.47
CA ASP A 106 4.80 12.52 -3.41
C ASP A 106 4.27 11.07 -3.40
N PRO A 107 3.00 10.84 -3.03
CA PRO A 107 2.43 9.50 -3.02
C PRO A 107 2.36 8.79 -4.39
N GLU A 108 2.59 9.49 -5.52
CA GLU A 108 2.73 8.85 -6.83
C GLU A 108 4.06 8.12 -7.01
N ASN A 109 5.09 8.48 -6.23
CA ASN A 109 6.43 7.94 -6.39
C ASN A 109 6.75 6.88 -5.33
N CYS A 110 7.63 5.94 -5.68
CA CYS A 110 8.20 4.98 -4.76
C CYS A 110 8.97 5.71 -3.67
N TYR A 111 8.62 5.45 -2.42
CA TYR A 111 9.28 6.06 -1.27
C TYR A 111 10.77 5.76 -1.23
N TYR A 112 11.23 4.61 -1.73
CA TYR A 112 12.64 4.22 -1.63
C TYR A 112 13.49 4.48 -2.87
N THR A 113 12.86 4.71 -4.02
CA THR A 113 13.59 4.83 -5.29
C THR A 113 13.22 6.06 -6.10
N GLY A 114 12.14 6.76 -5.77
CA GLY A 114 11.65 7.89 -6.55
C GLY A 114 10.89 7.51 -7.84
N VAL A 115 10.92 6.25 -8.27
CA VAL A 115 10.24 5.83 -9.51
C VAL A 115 8.73 6.08 -9.42
N THR A 116 8.14 6.62 -10.49
CA THR A 116 6.69 6.82 -10.58
C THR A 116 5.97 5.48 -10.61
N LEU A 117 4.96 5.37 -9.75
CA LEU A 117 4.19 4.15 -9.55
C LEU A 117 2.89 4.17 -10.36
N GLN A 118 2.51 3.00 -10.85
CA GLN A 118 1.27 2.77 -11.59
C GLN A 118 0.43 1.66 -10.95
N THR A 119 -0.84 1.58 -11.35
CA THR A 119 -1.83 0.62 -10.79
C THR A 119 -2.46 -0.29 -11.83
N GLN A 120 -2.11 -0.11 -13.09
CA GLN A 120 -2.78 -0.70 -14.25
C GLN A 120 -2.20 -2.06 -14.62
N ASP A 121 -0.87 -2.21 -14.55
CA ASP A 121 -0.15 -3.40 -14.99
C ASP A 121 0.60 -4.05 -13.83
N SER A 122 0.03 -5.11 -13.26
CA SER A 122 0.67 -5.86 -12.18
C SER A 122 1.84 -6.73 -12.64
N SER A 123 2.03 -6.93 -13.95
CA SER A 123 3.18 -7.66 -14.49
C SER A 123 4.45 -6.82 -14.49
N ASN A 124 4.34 -5.50 -14.69
CA ASN A 124 5.44 -4.56 -14.52
C ASN A 124 5.70 -4.25 -13.03
N ARG A 125 6.33 -5.20 -12.34
CA ARG A 125 6.62 -5.11 -10.90
C ARG A 125 7.56 -3.96 -10.51
N ALA A 126 8.31 -3.40 -11.45
CA ALA A 126 9.23 -2.29 -11.21
C ALA A 126 8.50 -1.00 -10.85
N THR A 127 7.31 -0.79 -11.42
CA THR A 127 6.48 0.41 -11.20
C THR A 127 5.13 0.09 -10.60
N TYR A 128 4.73 -1.19 -10.53
CA TYR A 128 3.44 -1.55 -9.94
C TYR A 128 3.39 -1.19 -8.45
N ARG A 129 2.38 -0.40 -8.09
CA ARG A 129 2.27 0.20 -6.77
C ARG A 129 1.84 -0.80 -5.71
N HIS A 130 2.64 -0.89 -4.66
CA HIS A 130 2.30 -1.49 -3.39
C HIS A 130 2.24 -0.43 -2.29
N LEU A 131 1.55 -0.78 -1.19
CA LEU A 131 1.66 -0.05 0.07
C LEU A 131 2.47 -0.91 1.02
N GLU A 132 3.58 -0.36 1.50
CA GLU A 132 4.59 -1.06 2.27
C GLU A 132 4.58 -0.59 3.73
N HIS A 133 4.97 -1.50 4.62
CA HIS A 133 5.17 -1.19 6.03
C HIS A 133 6.66 -1.02 6.30
N ILE A 134 7.09 0.21 6.58
CA ILE A 134 8.51 0.56 6.81
C ILE A 134 9.15 -0.43 7.80
N VAL A 135 8.48 -0.67 8.93
CA VAL A 135 8.71 -1.79 9.83
C VAL A 135 7.69 -2.89 9.50
N PRO A 136 8.13 -4.03 8.96
CA PRO A 136 7.23 -5.09 8.47
C PRO A 136 6.40 -5.68 9.61
N LEU A 137 5.14 -6.06 9.33
CA LEU A 137 4.24 -6.63 10.34
C LEU A 137 4.73 -7.96 10.94
N SER A 138 5.65 -8.65 10.25
CA SER A 138 6.30 -9.86 10.76
C SER A 138 7.13 -9.60 12.02
N LYS A 139 7.71 -8.40 12.18
CA LYS A 139 8.53 -8.06 13.36
C LYS A 139 7.65 -7.82 14.58
N LYS A 140 8.07 -8.35 15.73
CA LYS A 140 7.39 -8.16 17.02
C LYS A 140 7.42 -6.66 17.38
N GLY A 141 6.27 -6.13 17.81
CA GLY A 141 6.13 -4.70 18.13
C GLY A 141 5.76 -3.81 16.94
N SER A 142 5.82 -4.31 15.69
CA SER A 142 5.36 -3.56 14.52
C SER A 142 3.84 -3.28 14.57
N MET A 143 3.42 -2.25 13.85
CA MET A 143 2.06 -1.74 13.87
C MET A 143 1.58 -1.30 12.49
N HIS A 144 0.27 -1.40 12.24
CA HIS A 144 -0.36 -0.75 11.10
C HIS A 144 -0.87 0.63 11.52
N ARG A 145 -0.13 1.69 11.18
CA ARG A 145 -0.41 3.11 11.48
C ARG A 145 0.11 3.99 10.34
N VAL A 146 -0.40 5.22 10.24
CA VAL A 146 -0.05 6.15 9.15
C VAL A 146 1.47 6.36 9.00
N GLY A 147 2.20 6.53 10.10
CA GLY A 147 3.65 6.75 10.06
C GLY A 147 4.49 5.53 9.67
N ASN A 148 3.89 4.34 9.62
CA ASN A 148 4.54 3.09 9.22
C ASN A 148 4.07 2.61 7.83
N LEU A 149 3.52 3.51 7.01
CA LEU A 149 2.97 3.17 5.69
C LEU A 149 3.56 4.09 4.63
N VAL A 150 4.08 3.52 3.55
CA VAL A 150 4.64 4.28 2.42
C VAL A 150 4.32 3.60 1.08
N PRO A 151 4.18 4.38 -0.01
CA PRO A 151 4.10 3.82 -1.36
C PRO A 151 5.44 3.22 -1.76
N CYS A 152 5.41 2.05 -2.40
CA CYS A 152 6.63 1.35 -2.81
C CYS A 152 6.35 0.52 -4.07
N SER A 153 7.34 0.32 -4.92
CA SER A 153 7.19 -0.62 -6.03
C SER A 153 7.09 -2.06 -5.53
N ALA A 154 6.38 -2.91 -6.27
CA ALA A 154 6.23 -4.31 -5.92
C ALA A 154 7.59 -5.03 -5.84
N VAL A 155 8.54 -4.68 -6.71
CA VAL A 155 9.90 -5.25 -6.71
C VAL A 155 10.69 -4.81 -5.48
N PHE A 156 10.69 -3.51 -5.11
CA PHE A 156 11.47 -3.04 -3.98
C PHE A 156 10.89 -3.54 -2.65
N ASN A 157 9.56 -3.58 -2.54
CA ASN A 157 8.89 -4.18 -1.37
C ASN A 157 9.29 -5.66 -1.19
N THR A 158 9.46 -6.40 -2.29
CA THR A 158 9.93 -7.79 -2.27
C THR A 158 11.40 -7.88 -1.86
N TRP A 159 12.26 -7.02 -2.40
CA TRP A 159 13.68 -6.94 -2.07
C TRP A 159 13.93 -6.60 -0.61
N LYS A 160 13.27 -5.54 -0.12
CA LYS A 160 13.36 -5.09 1.26
C LYS A 160 12.92 -6.20 2.22
N ALA A 161 11.86 -6.93 1.89
CA ALA A 161 11.33 -8.03 2.69
C ALA A 161 11.19 -7.62 4.18
N ASP A 162 12.00 -8.21 5.06
CA ASP A 162 11.99 -7.90 6.49
C ASP A 162 13.17 -7.03 6.97
N GLN A 163 14.00 -6.56 6.05
CA GLN A 163 15.16 -5.72 6.33
C GLN A 163 14.72 -4.33 6.84
N PRO A 164 15.50 -3.71 7.74
CA PRO A 164 15.34 -2.29 8.05
C PRO A 164 15.45 -1.46 6.78
N ALA A 165 14.60 -0.44 6.62
CA ALA A 165 14.52 0.30 5.36
C ALA A 165 15.84 0.96 4.97
N HIS A 166 16.58 1.52 5.92
CA HIS A 166 17.90 2.10 5.66
C HIS A 166 18.90 1.08 5.11
N ILE A 167 18.93 -0.14 5.65
CA ILE A 167 19.78 -1.23 5.14
C ILE A 167 19.35 -1.63 3.73
N ALA A 168 18.05 -1.76 3.49
CA ALA A 168 17.52 -2.18 2.18
C ALA A 168 17.85 -1.18 1.07
N VAL A 169 17.81 0.11 1.38
CA VAL A 169 18.19 1.19 0.46
C VAL A 169 19.70 1.17 0.20
N LEU A 170 20.54 1.12 1.25
CA LEU A 170 22.00 1.11 1.11
C LEU A 170 22.53 -0.10 0.36
N LYS A 171 21.87 -1.26 0.50
CA LYS A 171 22.25 -2.51 -0.17
C LYS A 171 21.50 -2.76 -1.47
N ALA A 172 20.70 -1.82 -1.95
CA ALA A 172 19.91 -2.02 -3.15
C ALA A 172 20.82 -2.30 -4.36
N PRO A 173 20.55 -3.37 -5.15
CA PRO A 173 21.26 -3.60 -6.40
C PRO A 173 20.99 -2.47 -7.37
N GLU A 174 21.88 -2.24 -8.34
CA GLU A 174 21.85 -1.11 -9.29
C GLU A 174 20.45 -0.81 -9.87
N HIS A 175 19.73 -1.83 -10.34
CA HIS A 175 18.38 -1.69 -10.91
C HIS A 175 17.27 -1.32 -9.90
N LEU A 176 17.56 -1.29 -8.60
CA LEU A 176 16.68 -0.88 -7.50
C LEU A 176 17.24 0.31 -6.73
N GLN A 177 18.35 0.89 -7.18
CA GLN A 177 18.83 2.15 -6.64
C GLN A 177 17.87 3.28 -7.02
N ALA A 178 17.95 4.39 -6.28
CA ALA A 178 17.07 5.51 -6.54
C ALA A 178 17.40 6.17 -7.88
N THR A 179 16.36 6.51 -8.63
CA THR A 179 16.47 7.22 -9.92
C THR A 179 16.71 8.71 -9.76
N THR A 180 16.72 9.20 -8.53
CA THR A 180 16.94 10.58 -8.12
C THR A 180 17.79 10.59 -6.84
N CYS A 181 18.79 11.47 -6.76
CA CYS A 181 19.75 11.46 -5.66
C CYS A 181 19.09 11.96 -4.38
N TYR A 182 19.57 11.35 -3.31
CA TYR A 182 19.30 11.74 -1.95
C TYR A 182 20.33 12.77 -1.52
N LEU A 183 19.97 14.06 -1.53
CA LEU A 183 20.75 15.12 -0.92
C LEU A 183 20.83 14.87 0.60
N GLY A 184 21.90 14.21 1.06
CA GLY A 184 22.15 13.90 2.47
C GLY A 184 22.18 12.42 2.87
N CYS A 185 22.18 11.45 1.94
CA CYS A 185 22.50 10.06 2.28
C CYS A 185 24.03 9.87 2.48
N VAL A 186 24.59 10.53 3.49
CA VAL A 186 25.93 10.22 4.02
C VAL A 186 25.80 9.26 5.21
N ASP A 187 26.87 8.51 5.50
CA ASP A 187 26.91 7.64 6.68
C ASP A 187 26.55 8.45 7.95
N GLY A 188 25.53 7.99 8.67
CA GLY A 188 25.01 8.64 9.89
C GLY A 188 23.76 9.51 9.73
N PHE A 189 23.24 9.72 8.51
CA PHE A 189 22.06 10.59 8.27
C PHE A 189 20.72 9.84 8.08
N ALA A 190 20.72 8.51 8.06
CA ALA A 190 19.49 7.74 8.21
C ALA A 190 19.05 7.76 9.69
N GLN A 191 18.43 8.86 10.12
CA GLN A 191 17.89 8.93 11.48
C GLN A 191 16.74 7.92 11.65
N ALA A 192 16.45 7.56 12.90
CA ALA A 192 15.22 6.87 13.24
C ALA A 192 14.35 7.85 14.03
N ASP A 193 13.07 7.97 13.71
CA ASP A 193 12.16 8.81 14.48
C ASP A 193 12.08 8.33 15.95
N ALA A 194 11.44 9.11 16.82
CA ALA A 194 11.27 8.77 18.25
C ALA A 194 10.57 7.42 18.53
N ASN A 195 10.09 6.72 17.48
CA ASN A 195 9.51 5.39 17.56
C ASN A 195 10.36 4.31 16.87
N GLY A 196 11.59 4.62 16.43
CA GLY A 196 12.50 3.69 15.76
C GLY A 196 12.22 3.46 14.27
N ASN A 197 11.46 4.33 13.59
CA ASN A 197 11.21 4.18 12.15
C ASN A 197 12.34 4.84 11.33
N PRO A 198 12.92 4.18 10.31
CA PRO A 198 13.96 4.78 9.47
C PRO A 198 13.45 6.00 8.67
N ASP A 199 14.13 7.15 8.85
CA ASP A 199 13.92 8.43 8.18
C ASP A 199 14.70 8.54 6.87
N VAL A 200 14.48 7.58 5.98
CA VAL A 200 14.94 7.69 4.60
C VAL A 200 13.83 7.35 3.63
N PRO A 201 13.58 8.17 2.59
CA PRO A 201 14.23 9.47 2.32
C PRO A 201 13.47 10.69 2.87
N GLY A 202 12.39 10.48 3.64
CA GLY A 202 11.40 11.51 3.93
C GLY A 202 11.81 12.72 4.80
N GLN A 203 13.10 12.95 5.03
CA GLN A 203 13.61 14.17 5.66
C GLN A 203 14.71 14.87 4.83
N LEU A 204 14.98 14.41 3.60
CA LEU A 204 15.96 15.06 2.74
C LEU A 204 15.32 16.30 2.07
N VAL A 205 16.07 17.39 2.08
CA VAL A 205 15.53 18.75 1.94
C VAL A 205 15.07 19.08 0.52
N THR A 206 15.61 18.42 -0.51
CA THR A 206 15.18 18.62 -1.90
C THR A 206 15.43 17.38 -2.76
N TRP A 207 14.49 17.07 -3.64
CA TRP A 207 14.72 16.17 -4.78
C TRP A 207 15.19 17.03 -5.94
N GLU A 208 16.48 17.04 -6.24
CA GLU A 208 16.98 17.66 -7.47
C GLU A 208 17.06 16.60 -8.59
N PRO A 209 16.64 16.94 -9.83
CA PRO A 209 16.83 16.07 -10.97
C PRO A 209 18.33 15.87 -11.22
N ASN A 210 18.79 14.63 -11.14
CA ASN A 210 20.22 14.34 -11.28
C ASN A 210 20.71 14.51 -12.71
N GLY A 211 21.82 15.24 -12.84
CA GLY A 211 22.91 14.78 -13.68
C GLY A 211 23.56 13.59 -12.98
N CYS A 212 23.21 12.37 -13.40
CA CYS A 212 23.70 11.10 -12.86
C CYS A 212 25.20 10.84 -13.12
N ASP A 213 25.91 11.81 -13.70
CA ASP A 213 27.28 11.67 -14.17
C ASP A 213 28.31 12.26 -13.19
N GLN A 214 27.84 12.87 -12.09
CA GLN A 214 28.71 13.41 -11.05
C GLN A 214 28.55 12.62 -9.75
N PRO A 215 29.67 12.30 -9.07
CA PRO A 215 29.61 11.68 -7.75
C PRO A 215 28.76 12.57 -6.81
N PRO A 216 28.02 11.97 -5.86
CA PRO A 216 27.26 12.74 -4.88
C PRO A 216 28.18 13.78 -4.26
N ARG A 217 27.82 15.07 -4.39
CA ARG A 217 28.58 16.11 -3.71
C ARG A 217 28.44 15.87 -2.21
N GLU A 218 29.55 15.60 -1.54
CA GLU A 218 29.60 15.63 -0.08
C GLU A 218 29.25 17.04 0.38
N MET A 219 28.12 17.15 1.07
CA MET A 219 27.69 18.39 1.69
C MET A 219 28.33 18.46 3.08
N SER A 220 29.01 19.56 3.38
CA SER A 220 29.59 19.77 4.71
C SER A 220 28.49 19.91 5.77
N LEU A 221 28.85 19.61 7.02
CA LEU A 221 27.93 19.73 8.17
C LEU A 221 27.35 21.16 8.30
N GLU A 222 28.14 22.18 7.93
CA GLU A 222 27.72 23.58 8.01
C GLU A 222 26.79 23.98 6.86
N GLU A 223 27.02 23.46 5.65
CA GLU A 223 26.07 23.63 4.53
C GLU A 223 24.73 22.95 4.83
N ALA A 224 24.77 21.75 5.42
CA ALA A 224 23.55 21.04 5.84
C ALA A 224 22.75 21.83 6.89
N LYS A 225 23.42 22.46 7.85
CA LYS A 225 22.79 23.30 8.88
C LYS A 225 22.19 24.58 8.29
N ALA A 226 22.86 25.24 7.34
CA ALA A 226 22.41 26.48 6.72
C ALA A 226 21.14 26.31 5.86
N ILE A 227 20.92 25.11 5.32
CA ILE A 227 19.70 24.76 4.56
C ILE A 227 18.50 24.50 5.50
N LEU A 228 18.77 24.13 6.77
CA LEU A 228 17.76 23.76 7.77
C LEU A 228 17.40 24.89 8.74
N SER A 229 18.10 26.03 8.69
CA SER A 229 17.79 27.26 9.42
C SER A 229 16.80 28.13 8.68
#